data_AF-A0A137S298-F1
#
_entry.id   AF-A0A137S298-F1
#
_cell.length_a   1.000
_cell.length_b   1.000
_cell.length_c   1.000
_cell.angle_alpha   90.00
_cell.angle_beta   90.00
_cell.angle_gamma   90.00
#
_symmetry.space_group_name_H-M   'P 1'
#
loop_
_entity.id
_entity.type
_entity.pdbx_description
1 polymer ?
#
loop_
_entity_poly.entity_id
_entity_poly.type
_entity_poly.pdbx_seq_one_letter_code
_entity_poly.pdbx_strand_id
1 'polypeptide(L)'
;MTIEALEDITIGGDDPTVAGFDDGQIAAATGNLSSLSVTDVANANDAIKRIDSALQTVNSFRSELGAVQNRFESTIANLSTSVENLSASNSRILDADFAAETANLAKSQVLQQAGISVLAQANARPQQVLSLLQ
;
A
#
# COMPACT_ATOMS: atom_id res chain seq x y z
N MET A 1 -39.15 24.48 -8.86
CA MET A 1 -37.94 23.65 -8.98
C MET A 1 -36.78 24.51 -8.54
N THR A 2 -36.18 24.23 -7.38
CA THR A 2 -34.95 24.90 -6.94
C THR A 2 -33.78 24.13 -7.54
N ILE A 3 -32.92 24.85 -8.25
CA ILE A 3 -31.65 24.33 -8.77
C ILE A 3 -30.58 24.79 -7.78
N GLU A 4 -29.82 23.85 -7.23
CA GLU A 4 -28.67 24.09 -6.34
C GLU A 4 -27.47 23.33 -6.91
N ALA A 5 -26.35 24.02 -7.10
CA ALA A 5 -25.11 23.44 -7.61
C ALA A 5 -23.87 24.07 -6.94
N LEU A 6 -22.80 23.26 -6.84
CA LEU A 6 -21.53 23.60 -6.21
C LEU A 6 -20.56 24.35 -7.13
N GLU A 7 -20.81 24.29 -8.44
CA GLU A 7 -20.04 24.96 -9.49
C GLU A 7 -20.98 25.88 -10.26
N ASP A 8 -20.41 26.88 -10.92
CA ASP A 8 -21.17 27.79 -11.75
C ASP A 8 -21.89 27.00 -12.85
N ILE A 9 -23.22 27.03 -12.85
CA ILE A 9 -23.98 26.45 -13.94
C ILE A 9 -23.95 27.47 -15.08
N THR A 10 -23.26 27.08 -16.16
CA THR A 10 -23.29 27.81 -17.43
C THR A 10 -24.38 27.23 -18.30
N ILE A 11 -25.40 28.04 -18.61
CA ILE A 11 -26.47 27.67 -19.53
C ILE A 11 -26.06 28.10 -20.94
N GLY A 12 -25.88 27.14 -21.85
CA GLY A 12 -25.52 27.41 -23.25
C GLY A 12 -26.74 27.61 -24.16
N GLY A 13 -26.61 28.45 -25.20
CA GLY A 13 -27.64 28.68 -26.22
C GLY A 13 -27.67 30.15 -26.70
N ASP A 14 -28.46 30.43 -27.74
CA ASP A 14 -28.62 31.80 -28.30
C ASP A 14 -29.49 32.72 -27.43
N ASP A 15 -30.31 32.17 -26.51
CA ASP A 15 -31.12 32.95 -25.57
C ASP A 15 -31.56 32.11 -24.34
N PRO A 16 -30.86 32.19 -23.19
CA PRO A 16 -31.20 31.44 -21.97
C PRO A 16 -32.53 31.89 -21.33
N THR A 17 -33.06 33.05 -21.71
CA THR A 17 -34.32 33.59 -21.14
C THR A 17 -35.54 32.77 -21.56
N VAL A 18 -35.47 32.01 -22.66
CA VAL A 18 -36.51 31.09 -23.11
C VAL A 18 -36.73 29.93 -22.13
N ALA A 19 -35.69 29.53 -21.40
CA ALA A 19 -35.77 28.51 -20.35
C ALA A 19 -36.16 29.09 -18.97
N GLY A 20 -36.41 30.41 -18.88
CA GLY A 20 -36.79 31.09 -17.65
C GLY A 20 -35.62 31.47 -16.74
N PHE A 21 -34.40 31.53 -17.27
CA PHE A 21 -33.20 31.97 -16.55
C PHE A 21 -32.70 33.29 -17.13
N ASP A 22 -32.31 34.26 -16.29
CA ASP A 22 -31.67 35.49 -16.75
C ASP A 22 -30.34 35.18 -17.45
N ASP A 23 -29.98 35.98 -18.46
CA ASP A 23 -28.73 35.84 -19.20
C ASP A 23 -27.52 36.04 -18.27
N GLY A 24 -26.85 34.92 -17.95
CA GLY A 24 -25.75 34.88 -17.00
C GLY A 24 -25.44 33.47 -16.46
N GLN A 25 -24.31 33.35 -15.79
CA GLN A 25 -23.96 32.15 -15.03
C GLN A 25 -24.81 32.11 -13.75
N ILE A 26 -25.45 30.97 -13.42
CA ILE A 26 -25.93 30.76 -12.06
C ILE A 26 -24.69 30.47 -11.22
N ALA A 27 -24.15 31.52 -10.60
CA ALA A 27 -22.94 31.43 -9.80
C ALA A 27 -23.19 30.60 -8.55
N ALA A 28 -22.21 29.77 -8.17
CA ALA A 28 -22.20 29.14 -6.86
C ALA A 28 -22.29 30.24 -5.78
N ALA A 29 -22.96 29.94 -4.65
CA ALA A 29 -23.06 30.89 -3.53
C ALA A 29 -21.65 31.17 -2.97
N THR A 30 -21.01 32.22 -3.50
CA THR A 30 -19.62 32.58 -3.23
C THR A 30 -19.56 33.82 -2.33
N GLY A 31 -18.68 33.79 -1.33
CA GLY A 31 -18.36 34.93 -0.47
C GLY A 31 -18.24 34.57 1.01
N ASN A 32 -17.89 35.57 1.83
CA ASN A 32 -17.56 35.40 3.24
C ASN A 32 -18.83 35.41 4.12
N LEU A 33 -18.91 34.50 5.10
CA LEU A 33 -19.99 34.48 6.10
C LEU A 33 -19.95 35.70 7.05
N SER A 34 -18.79 36.37 7.13
CA SER A 34 -18.53 37.51 8.03
C SER A 34 -19.38 38.76 7.72
N SER A 35 -19.80 38.96 6.46
CA SER A 35 -20.61 40.12 6.06
C SER A 35 -22.10 39.83 5.98
N LEU A 36 -22.55 38.68 6.48
CA LEU A 36 -23.90 38.18 6.25
C LEU A 36 -24.85 38.51 7.40
N SER A 37 -26.03 39.04 7.05
CA SER A 37 -27.07 39.42 8.00
C SER A 37 -28.25 38.43 7.95
N VAL A 38 -28.98 38.29 9.06
CA VAL A 38 -30.22 37.49 9.14
C VAL A 38 -31.43 38.39 9.45
N THR A 39 -31.28 39.71 9.30
CA THR A 39 -32.31 40.69 9.63
C THR A 39 -33.53 40.65 8.72
N ASP A 40 -33.36 40.18 7.48
CA ASP A 40 -34.39 40.12 6.46
C ASP A 40 -34.48 38.71 5.88
N VAL A 41 -35.68 38.32 5.43
CA VAL A 41 -35.94 36.97 4.87
C VAL A 41 -35.02 36.66 3.69
N ALA A 42 -34.73 37.66 2.83
CA ALA A 42 -33.81 37.49 1.72
C ALA A 42 -32.38 37.18 2.18
N ASN A 43 -31.88 37.92 3.17
CA ASN A 43 -30.53 37.74 3.72
C ASN A 43 -30.41 36.43 4.50
N ALA A 44 -31.47 36.02 5.22
CA ALA A 44 -31.53 34.73 5.89
C ALA A 44 -31.47 33.54 4.91
N ASN A 45 -32.18 33.63 3.78
CA ASN A 45 -32.13 32.60 2.74
C ASN A 45 -30.76 32.53 2.06
N ASP A 46 -30.10 33.68 1.83
CA ASP A 46 -28.73 33.72 1.32
C ASP A 46 -27.74 33.07 2.31
N ALA A 47 -27.94 33.31 3.62
CA ALA A 47 -27.16 32.66 4.68
C ALA A 47 -27.26 31.16 4.71
N ILE A 48 -28.48 30.62 4.60
CA ILE A 48 -28.70 29.18 4.56
C ILE A 48 -27.98 28.58 3.35
N LYS A 49 -28.10 29.19 2.16
CA LYS A 49 -27.45 28.70 0.93
C LYS A 49 -25.93 28.68 1.03
N ARG A 50 -25.32 29.75 1.57
CA ARG A 50 -23.86 29.80 1.75
C ARG A 50 -23.35 28.78 2.76
N ILE A 51 -24.07 28.60 3.88
CA ILE A 51 -23.73 27.59 4.88
C ILE A 51 -23.85 26.18 4.30
N ASP A 52 -24.92 25.90 3.55
CA ASP A 52 -25.10 24.59 2.93
C ASP A 52 -23.99 24.27 1.93
N SER A 53 -23.64 25.23 1.06
CA SER A 53 -22.48 25.09 0.15
C SER A 53 -21.17 24.82 0.91
N ALA A 54 -20.91 25.53 2.01
CA ALA A 54 -19.74 25.32 2.85
C ALA A 54 -19.75 23.92 3.51
N LEU A 55 -20.90 23.47 4.02
CA LEU A 55 -21.06 22.14 4.61
C LEU A 55 -20.87 21.03 3.59
N GLN A 56 -21.41 21.18 2.39
CA GLN A 56 -21.20 20.22 1.30
C GLN A 56 -19.72 20.14 0.91
N THR A 57 -19.02 21.27 0.83
CA THR A 57 -17.57 21.31 0.58
C THR A 57 -16.79 20.56 1.67
N VAL A 58 -17.08 20.82 2.95
CA VAL A 58 -16.46 20.09 4.08
C VAL A 58 -16.76 18.60 4.01
N ASN A 59 -17.99 18.22 3.69
CA ASN A 59 -18.37 16.82 3.55
C ASN A 59 -17.65 16.13 2.39
N SER A 60 -17.45 16.83 1.27
CA SER A 60 -16.65 16.35 0.14
C SER A 60 -15.21 16.04 0.56
N PHE A 61 -14.54 16.99 1.23
CA PHE A 61 -13.20 16.77 1.77
C PHE A 61 -13.15 15.61 2.77
N ARG A 62 -14.14 15.49 3.67
CA ARG A 62 -14.21 14.36 4.61
C ARG A 62 -14.38 13.02 3.89
N SER A 63 -15.19 13.00 2.82
CA SER A 63 -15.39 11.82 1.99
C SER A 63 -14.10 11.41 1.29
N GLU A 64 -13.36 12.36 0.71
CA GLU A 64 -12.07 12.12 0.07
C GLU A 64 -11.04 11.58 1.08
N LEU A 65 -10.94 12.21 2.26
CA LEU A 65 -10.06 11.71 3.33
C LEU A 65 -10.45 10.30 3.78
N GLY A 66 -11.74 9.98 3.86
CA GLY A 66 -12.22 8.64 4.16
C GLY A 66 -11.84 7.62 3.08
N ALA A 67 -11.94 7.99 1.80
CA ALA A 67 -11.51 7.14 0.69
C ALA A 67 -10.00 6.88 0.72
N VAL A 68 -9.20 7.90 1.01
CA VAL A 68 -7.74 7.78 1.18
C VAL A 68 -7.38 6.88 2.36
N GLN A 69 -8.09 7.00 3.50
CA GLN A 69 -7.91 6.11 4.65
C GLN A 69 -8.17 4.64 4.30
N ASN A 70 -9.29 4.34 3.63
CA ASN A 70 -9.59 2.98 3.16
C ASN A 70 -8.48 2.43 2.24
N ARG A 71 -7.96 3.28 1.34
CA ARG A 71 -6.85 2.89 0.46
C ARG A 71 -5.57 2.60 1.25
N PHE A 72 -5.25 3.40 2.28
CA PHE A 72 -4.10 3.12 3.15
C PHE A 72 -4.28 1.80 3.90
N GLU A 73 -5.44 1.55 4.50
CA GLU A 73 -5.73 0.30 5.20
C GLU A 73 -5.57 -0.93 4.29
N SER A 74 -6.13 -0.88 3.07
CA SER A 74 -5.97 -1.96 2.10
C SER A 74 -4.51 -2.16 1.66
N THR A 75 -3.77 -1.07 1.48
CA THR A 75 -2.35 -1.13 1.07
C THR A 75 -1.50 -1.72 2.19
N ILE A 76 -1.75 -1.32 3.44
CA ILE A 76 -1.06 -1.84 4.63
C ILE A 76 -1.31 -3.34 4.79
N ALA A 77 -2.57 -3.79 4.67
CA ALA A 77 -2.92 -5.20 4.78
C ALA A 77 -2.22 -6.06 3.71
N ASN A 78 -2.19 -5.58 2.47
CA ASN A 78 -1.49 -6.25 1.38
C ASN A 78 0.03 -6.29 1.61
N LEU A 79 0.62 -5.17 2.06
CA LEU A 79 2.05 -5.10 2.36
C LEU A 79 2.43 -6.04 3.50
N SER A 80 1.64 -6.11 4.56
CA SER A 80 1.85 -7.04 5.68
C SER A 80 1.92 -8.49 5.19
N THR A 81 0.99 -8.89 4.33
CA THR A 81 0.96 -10.24 3.73
C THR A 81 2.20 -10.49 2.87
N SER A 82 2.62 -9.48 2.10
CA SER A 82 3.83 -9.57 1.26
C SER A 82 5.11 -9.71 2.10
N VAL A 83 5.21 -8.97 3.21
CA VAL A 83 6.33 -9.06 4.16
C VAL A 83 6.40 -10.44 4.81
N GLU A 84 5.27 -10.99 5.24
CA GLU A 84 5.20 -12.34 5.82
C GLU A 84 5.65 -13.40 4.82
N ASN A 85 5.14 -13.35 3.59
CA ASN A 85 5.53 -14.27 2.53
C ASN A 85 7.03 -14.16 2.17
N LEU A 86 7.56 -12.94 2.12
CA LEU A 86 8.97 -12.71 1.83
C LEU A 86 9.86 -13.21 2.98
N SER A 87 9.48 -12.95 4.22
CA SER A 87 10.20 -13.43 5.41
C SER A 87 10.22 -14.97 5.47
N ALA A 88 9.07 -15.61 5.23
CA ALA A 88 8.99 -17.08 5.17
C ALA A 88 9.84 -17.66 4.03
N SER A 89 9.84 -17.02 2.85
CA SER A 89 10.68 -17.43 1.73
C SER A 89 12.17 -17.28 2.04
N ASN A 90 12.56 -16.17 2.67
CA ASN A 90 13.94 -15.91 3.07
C ASN A 90 14.41 -16.93 4.12
N SER A 91 13.59 -17.22 5.14
CA SER A 91 13.88 -18.26 6.14
C SER A 91 14.13 -19.61 5.46
N ARG A 92 13.28 -20.02 4.50
CA ARG A 92 13.47 -21.29 3.77
C ARG A 92 14.76 -21.33 2.97
N ILE A 93 15.16 -20.23 2.35
CA ILE A 93 16.43 -20.14 1.61
C ILE A 93 17.60 -20.28 2.60
N LEU A 94 17.60 -19.49 3.68
CA LEU A 94 18.64 -19.53 4.69
C LEU A 94 18.77 -20.91 5.35
N ASP A 95 17.66 -21.52 5.71
CA ASP A 95 17.63 -22.86 6.33
C ASP A 95 18.13 -23.94 5.35
N ALA A 96 17.76 -23.85 4.06
CA ALA A 96 18.23 -24.77 3.03
C ALA A 96 19.74 -24.63 2.77
N ASP A 97 20.25 -23.40 2.71
CA ASP A 97 21.68 -23.13 2.55
C ASP A 97 22.48 -23.63 3.76
N PHE A 98 21.98 -23.42 4.98
CA PHE A 98 22.59 -23.96 6.20
C PHE A 98 22.61 -25.48 6.21
N ALA A 99 21.52 -26.12 5.82
CA ALA A 99 21.43 -27.58 5.73
C ALA A 99 22.44 -28.13 4.71
N ALA A 100 22.56 -27.50 3.53
CA ALA A 100 23.51 -27.89 2.50
C ALA A 100 24.97 -27.73 2.95
N GLU A 101 25.32 -26.59 3.56
CA GLU A 101 26.68 -26.34 4.05
C GLU A 101 27.04 -27.29 5.20
N THR A 102 26.12 -27.51 6.14
CA THR A 102 26.33 -28.47 7.24
C THR A 102 26.51 -29.90 6.72
N ALA A 103 25.74 -30.30 5.70
CA ALA A 103 25.90 -31.61 5.05
C ALA A 103 27.26 -31.73 4.35
N ASN A 104 27.73 -30.68 3.68
CA ASN A 104 29.05 -30.65 3.05
C ASN A 104 30.19 -30.70 4.09
N LEU A 105 30.06 -29.97 5.19
CA LEU A 105 30.99 -30.02 6.31
C LEU A 105 31.05 -31.42 6.92
N ALA A 106 29.89 -32.02 7.21
CA ALA A 106 29.81 -33.38 7.75
C ALA A 106 30.42 -34.41 6.78
N LYS A 107 30.10 -34.32 5.49
CA LYS A 107 30.69 -35.16 4.44
C LYS A 107 32.22 -35.02 4.40
N SER A 108 32.73 -33.80 4.49
CA SER A 108 34.17 -33.53 4.48
C SER A 108 34.87 -34.11 5.72
N GLN A 109 34.26 -33.99 6.90
CA GLN A 109 34.77 -34.61 8.14
C GLN A 109 34.80 -36.13 8.05
N VAL A 110 33.73 -36.75 7.51
CA VAL A 110 33.67 -38.21 7.30
C VAL A 110 34.74 -38.66 6.30
N LEU A 111 34.95 -37.93 5.20
CA LEU A 111 36.00 -38.22 4.23
C LEU A 111 37.40 -38.08 4.82
N GLN A 112 37.63 -37.10 5.69
CA GLN A 112 38.91 -36.95 6.41
C GLN A 112 39.17 -38.13 7.35
N GLN A 113 38.18 -38.54 8.15
CA GLN A 113 38.31 -39.70 9.04
C GLN A 113 38.50 -41.01 8.26
N ALA A 114 37.74 -41.20 7.18
CA ALA A 114 37.89 -42.34 6.28
C ALA A 114 39.26 -42.34 5.59
N GLY A 115 39.74 -41.18 5.13
CA GLY A 115 41.05 -41.01 4.52
C GLY A 115 42.19 -41.43 5.45
N ILE A 116 42.13 -41.02 6.72
CA ILE A 116 43.11 -41.43 7.75
C ILE A 116 43.05 -42.94 7.99
N SER A 117 41.86 -43.53 8.11
CA SER A 117 41.69 -44.98 8.29
C SER A 117 42.18 -45.79 7.09
N VAL A 118 41.92 -45.31 5.87
CA VAL A 118 42.38 -45.94 4.62
C VAL A 118 43.89 -45.81 4.48
N LEU A 119 44.48 -44.66 4.82
CA LEU A 119 45.93 -44.47 4.88
C LEU A 119 46.57 -45.42 5.90
N ALA A 120 45.97 -45.57 7.09
CA ALA A 120 46.46 -46.51 8.09
C ALA A 120 46.42 -47.96 7.59
N GLN A 121 45.33 -48.39 6.94
CA GLN A 121 45.23 -49.71 6.31
C GLN A 121 46.17 -49.89 5.10
N ALA A 122 46.40 -48.84 4.32
CA ALA A 122 47.33 -48.88 3.19
C ALA A 122 48.78 -48.99 3.65
N ASN A 123 49.15 -48.32 4.76
CA ASN A 123 50.49 -48.39 5.34
C ASN A 123 50.78 -49.71 6.09
N ALA A 124 49.75 -50.37 6.64
CA ALA A 124 49.90 -51.66 7.32
C ALA A 124 50.11 -52.84 6.34
N ARG A 125 49.55 -52.76 5.13
CA ARG A 125 49.63 -53.84 4.12
C ARG A 125 51.06 -54.18 3.66
N PRO A 126 51.95 -53.22 3.33
CA PRO A 126 53.34 -53.50 2.96
C PRO A 126 54.15 -54.20 4.04
N GLN A 127 53.91 -53.89 5.32
CA GLN A 127 54.60 -54.50 6.45
C GLN A 127 54.22 -55.98 6.61
N GLN A 128 52.96 -56.33 6.33
CA GLN A 128 52.52 -57.72 6.32
C GLN A 128 53.17 -58.53 5.19
N VAL A 129 53.43 -57.91 4.03
CA VAL A 129 54.12 -58.58 2.91
C VAL A 129 55.61 -58.78 3.21
N LEU A 130 56.28 -57.81 3.84
CA LEU A 130 57.68 -57.94 4.28
C LEU A 130 57.87 -59.02 5.37
N SER A 131 56.84 -59.29 6.17
CA SER A 131 56.83 -60.42 7.12
C SER A 131 56.72 -61.79 6.43
N LEU A 132 56.28 -61.85 5.17
CA LEU A 132 56.15 -63.10 4.40
C LEU A 132 57.37 -63.39 3.50
N LEU A 133 58.33 -62.46 3.45
CA LEU A 133 59.58 -62.58 2.67
C LEU A 133 60.82 -62.82 3.54
N GLN A 134 60.66 -62.91 4.87
CA GLN A 134 61.67 -63.32 5.84
C GLN A 134 61.31 -64.71 6.39
#